data_AF-U6FDS7-F1
#
_entry.id   AF-U6FDS7-F1
#
_cell.length_a   1.000
_cell.length_b   1.000
_cell.length_c   1.000
_cell.angle_alpha   90.00
_cell.angle_beta   90.00
_cell.angle_gamma   90.00
#
_symmetry.space_group_name_H-M   'P 1'
#
loop_
_entity.id
_entity.type
_entity.pdbx_description
1 polymer ?
#
loop_
_entity_poly.entity_id
_entity_poly.type
_entity_poly.pdbx_seq_one_letter_code
_entity_poly.pdbx_strand_id
1 'polypeptide(L)'
;MYSFIYLNKAGYNGLWRVNSKGQNNVPYGSHKKINVPEKVIIQDSKYLKENNVKILNQNYTEAITSAKEGDFVYFDPPYIPVNQTANFTNYTPNGFGLVQQKILRDTALQLASKGVNVMLSNADLPLTAKLYSNPEFKIHHVQAKRSINSNGTKRGKVGEVIITTY
;
A
#
# COMPACT_ATOMS: atom_id res chain seq x y z
N MET A 1 4.99 12.47 -19.61
CA MET A 1 5.34 12.48 -18.17
C MET A 1 4.65 13.61 -17.40
N TYR A 2 4.70 14.86 -17.87
CA TYR A 2 4.02 16.02 -17.22
C TYR A 2 2.50 15.87 -17.05
N SER A 3 1.83 15.13 -17.93
CA SER A 3 0.39 14.92 -17.87
C SER A 3 -0.07 14.17 -16.62
N PHE A 4 0.74 13.25 -16.06
CA PHE A 4 0.33 12.48 -14.88
C PHE A 4 0.23 13.37 -13.63
N ILE A 5 1.30 14.13 -13.33
CA ILE A 5 1.35 15.00 -12.13
C ILE A 5 0.24 16.05 -12.21
N TYR A 6 0.04 16.64 -13.39
CA TYR A 6 -1.03 17.60 -13.60
C TYR A 6 -2.42 16.96 -13.39
N LEU A 7 -2.71 15.83 -14.05
CA LEU A 7 -4.01 15.17 -13.93
C LEU A 7 -4.28 14.67 -12.51
N ASN A 8 -3.26 14.19 -11.81
CA ASN A 8 -3.37 13.82 -10.40
C ASN A 8 -3.71 15.04 -9.54
N LYS A 9 -2.97 16.15 -9.66
CA LYS A 9 -3.21 17.37 -8.84
C LYS A 9 -4.48 18.12 -9.21
N ALA A 10 -4.90 18.08 -10.48
CA ALA A 10 -6.12 18.69 -10.97
C ALA A 10 -7.37 17.82 -10.73
N GLY A 11 -7.19 16.51 -10.57
CA GLY A 11 -8.27 15.55 -10.36
C GLY A 11 -8.93 15.68 -8.98
N TYR A 12 -10.15 15.17 -8.88
CA TYR A 12 -10.88 15.09 -7.62
C TYR A 12 -10.09 14.32 -6.55
N ASN A 13 -9.87 14.95 -5.38
CA ASN A 13 -9.12 14.41 -4.23
C ASN A 13 -7.72 13.86 -4.53
N GLY A 14 -7.07 14.28 -5.62
CA GLY A 14 -5.75 13.73 -5.96
C GLY A 14 -5.79 12.27 -6.41
N LEU A 15 -6.95 11.77 -6.84
CA LEU A 15 -7.11 10.37 -7.22
C LEU A 15 -6.46 10.08 -8.59
N TRP A 16 -5.86 8.90 -8.72
CA TRP A 16 -5.53 8.33 -10.02
C TRP A 16 -6.37 7.06 -10.23
N ARG A 17 -7.19 7.04 -11.28
CA ARG A 17 -8.06 5.90 -11.62
C ARG A 17 -8.17 5.78 -13.13
N VAL A 18 -8.02 4.56 -13.62
CA VAL A 18 -8.15 4.21 -15.04
C VAL A 18 -9.28 3.21 -15.25
N ASN A 19 -9.92 3.25 -16.42
CA ASN A 19 -10.88 2.24 -16.85
C ASN A 19 -10.16 1.00 -17.40
N SER A 20 -10.90 -0.03 -17.82
CA SER A 20 -10.35 -1.26 -18.42
C SER A 20 -9.59 -1.02 -19.74
N LYS A 21 -9.75 0.15 -20.36
CA LYS A 21 -8.98 0.58 -21.55
C LYS A 21 -7.73 1.40 -21.19
N GLY A 22 -7.39 1.52 -19.90
CA GLY A 22 -6.24 2.28 -19.42
C GLY A 22 -6.43 3.80 -19.45
N GLN A 23 -7.64 4.30 -19.71
CA GLN A 23 -7.92 5.73 -19.82
C GLN A 23 -8.28 6.31 -18.45
N ASN A 24 -7.70 7.45 -18.10
CA ASN A 24 -8.05 8.17 -16.88
C ASN A 24 -9.52 8.61 -16.92
N ASN A 25 -10.29 8.29 -15.88
CA ASN A 25 -11.69 8.65 -15.74
C ASN A 25 -12.00 9.41 -14.43
N VAL A 26 -11.00 10.12 -13.90
CA VAL A 26 -11.14 10.98 -12.72
C VAL A 26 -11.67 12.35 -13.17
N PRO A 27 -12.80 12.84 -12.62
CA PRO A 27 -13.31 14.16 -12.96
C PRO A 27 -12.42 15.27 -12.40
N TYR A 28 -12.56 16.48 -12.95
CA TYR A 28 -11.88 17.67 -12.44
C TYR A 28 -12.29 17.95 -10.99
N GLY A 29 -11.32 18.30 -10.14
CA GLY A 29 -11.51 18.48 -8.70
C GLY A 29 -11.98 19.88 -8.26
N SER A 30 -12.30 20.78 -9.21
CA SER A 30 -12.75 22.15 -8.93
C SER A 30 -11.76 22.99 -8.12
N HIS A 31 -10.46 22.76 -8.31
CA HIS A 31 -9.40 23.48 -7.59
C HIS A 31 -9.25 24.92 -8.11
N LYS A 32 -9.17 25.90 -7.20
CA LYS A 32 -8.88 27.31 -7.56
C LYS A 32 -7.43 27.52 -8.04
N LYS A 33 -6.51 26.71 -7.53
CA LYS A 33 -5.09 26.70 -7.90
C LYS A 33 -4.58 25.27 -7.83
N ILE A 34 -3.86 24.84 -8.87
CA ILE A 34 -3.20 23.54 -8.91
C ILE A 34 -1.80 23.72 -8.33
N ASN A 35 -1.56 23.15 -7.15
CA ASN A 35 -0.26 23.24 -6.48
C ASN A 35 0.60 22.02 -6.85
N VAL A 36 1.59 22.26 -7.72
CA VAL A 36 2.62 21.27 -8.06
C VAL A 36 3.80 21.42 -7.09
N PRO A 37 4.22 20.35 -6.38
CA PRO A 37 5.29 20.42 -5.38
C PRO A 37 6.68 20.38 -6.03
N GLU A 38 7.03 21.41 -6.80
CA GLU A 38 8.26 21.48 -7.60
C GLU A 38 9.52 21.21 -6.77
N LYS A 39 9.64 21.82 -5.59
CA LYS A 39 10.79 21.63 -4.69
C LYS A 39 10.99 20.17 -4.31
N VAL A 40 9.91 19.46 -3.99
CA VAL A 40 9.94 18.03 -3.63
C VAL A 40 10.35 17.19 -4.83
N ILE A 41 9.80 17.48 -6.02
CA ILE A 41 10.15 16.76 -7.26
C ILE A 41 11.65 16.88 -7.56
N ILE A 42 12.23 18.08 -7.38
CA ILE A 42 13.67 18.30 -7.58
C ILE A 42 14.49 17.53 -6.54
N GLN A 43 14.06 17.55 -5.28
CA GLN A 43 14.73 16.81 -4.19
C GLN A 43 14.70 15.29 -4.44
N ASP A 44 13.54 14.73 -4.78
CA ASP A 44 13.37 13.31 -5.10
C ASP A 44 14.22 12.94 -6.33
N SER A 45 14.20 13.77 -7.39
CA SER A 45 15.02 13.53 -8.58
C SER A 45 16.51 13.52 -8.27
N LYS A 46 16.98 14.43 -7.41
CA LYS A 46 18.38 14.46 -6.96
C LYS A 46 18.72 13.18 -6.20
N TYR A 47 17.91 12.82 -5.20
CA TYR A 47 18.11 11.62 -4.39
C TYR A 47 18.18 10.35 -5.25
N LEU A 48 17.25 10.16 -6.18
CA LEU A 48 17.19 8.99 -7.05
C LEU A 48 18.39 8.86 -7.99
N LYS A 49 19.00 9.98 -8.40
CA LYS A 49 20.19 9.98 -9.25
C LYS A 49 21.49 9.75 -8.48
N GLU A 50 21.55 10.20 -7.23
CA GLU A 50 22.75 10.16 -6.41
C GLU A 50 22.88 8.87 -5.58
N ASN A 51 21.81 8.06 -5.49
CA ASN A 51 21.77 6.83 -4.70
C ASN A 51 21.48 5.61 -5.57
N ASN A 52 21.84 4.44 -5.06
CA ASN A 52 21.56 3.16 -5.73
C ASN A 52 20.09 2.76 -5.55
N VAL A 53 19.21 3.32 -6.38
CA VAL A 53 17.77 3.04 -6.35
C VAL A 53 17.34 2.34 -7.64
N LYS A 54 16.74 1.16 -7.50
CA LYS A 54 16.14 0.43 -8.62
C LYS A 54 14.61 0.57 -8.56
N ILE A 55 14.03 1.19 -9.59
CA ILE A 55 12.58 1.32 -9.74
C ILE A 55 12.08 0.19 -10.64
N LEU A 56 11.09 -0.57 -10.16
CA LEU A 56 10.50 -1.71 -10.86
C LEU A 56 9.00 -1.49 -11.05
N ASN A 57 8.44 -1.97 -12.16
CA ASN A 57 7.00 -2.02 -12.40
C ASN A 57 6.63 -3.45 -12.81
N GLN A 58 6.46 -4.31 -11.80
CA GLN A 58 6.21 -5.73 -11.96
C GLN A 58 5.46 -6.28 -10.74
N ASN A 59 5.16 -7.58 -10.71
CA ASN A 59 4.57 -8.19 -9.52
C ASN A 59 5.53 -8.09 -8.32
N TYR A 60 4.99 -7.84 -7.13
CA TYR A 60 5.81 -7.73 -5.92
C TYR A 60 6.61 -9.01 -5.63
N THR A 61 6.06 -10.18 -5.95
CA THR A 61 6.76 -11.47 -5.76
C THR A 61 8.01 -11.59 -6.62
N GLU A 62 8.01 -10.98 -7.80
CA GLU A 62 9.18 -10.91 -8.68
C GLU A 62 10.19 -9.88 -8.18
N ALA A 63 9.71 -8.74 -7.65
CA ALA A 63 10.55 -7.64 -7.16
C ALA A 63 11.42 -8.02 -5.94
N ILE A 64 10.98 -9.00 -5.14
CA ILE A 64 11.69 -9.46 -3.94
C ILE A 64 12.59 -10.68 -4.18
N THR A 65 12.68 -11.19 -5.41
CA THR A 65 13.45 -12.42 -5.71
C THR A 65 14.93 -12.31 -5.38
N SER A 66 15.50 -11.11 -5.41
CA SER A 66 16.90 -10.84 -5.05
C SER A 66 17.12 -10.58 -3.56
N ALA A 67 16.07 -10.58 -2.73
CA ALA A 67 16.21 -10.37 -1.29
C ALA A 67 16.92 -11.56 -0.64
N LYS A 68 17.90 -11.27 0.22
CA LYS A 68 18.78 -12.24 0.88
C LYS A 68 18.91 -11.95 2.37
N GLU A 69 19.52 -12.88 3.10
CA GLU A 69 19.82 -12.73 4.52
C GLU A 69 20.42 -11.35 4.87
N GLY A 70 19.87 -10.73 5.90
CA GLY A 70 20.25 -9.38 6.36
C GLY A 70 19.53 -8.23 5.66
N ASP A 71 18.83 -8.46 4.54
CA ASP A 71 18.01 -7.44 3.90
C ASP A 71 16.76 -7.12 4.74
N PHE A 72 16.19 -5.93 4.49
CA PHE A 72 14.91 -5.51 5.06
C PHE A 72 13.88 -5.32 3.95
N VAL A 73 12.73 -5.98 4.07
CA VAL A 73 11.61 -5.89 3.12
C VAL A 73 10.38 -5.34 3.82
N TYR A 74 9.86 -4.23 3.29
CA TYR A 74 8.63 -3.60 3.75
C TYR A 74 7.50 -3.79 2.74
N PHE A 75 6.37 -4.32 3.19
CA PHE A 75 5.15 -4.47 2.40
C PHE A 75 4.04 -3.54 2.89
N ASP A 76 3.52 -2.70 2.00
CA ASP A 76 2.32 -1.86 2.23
C ASP A 76 1.25 -2.19 1.17
N PRO A 77 0.58 -3.36 1.28
CA PRO A 77 -0.41 -3.79 0.30
C PRO A 77 -1.71 -2.98 0.42
N PRO A 78 -2.65 -3.10 -0.54
CA PRO A 78 -4.03 -2.69 -0.31
C PRO A 78 -4.61 -3.39 0.94
N TYR A 79 -5.11 -2.60 1.91
CA TYR A 79 -5.56 -3.14 3.20
C TYR A 79 -6.82 -3.97 3.09
N ILE A 80 -6.97 -4.88 4.05
CA ILE A 80 -8.23 -5.58 4.28
C ILE A 80 -9.32 -4.54 4.59
N PRO A 81 -10.42 -4.48 3.82
CA PRO A 81 -11.47 -3.51 4.05
C PRO A 81 -12.22 -3.85 5.34
N VAL A 82 -12.59 -2.82 6.11
CA VAL A 82 -13.39 -2.97 7.33
C VAL A 82 -14.71 -3.70 7.05
N ASN A 83 -15.34 -3.40 5.92
CA ASN A 83 -16.54 -4.09 5.44
C ASN A 83 -16.17 -5.02 4.29
N GLN A 84 -16.20 -6.33 4.56
CA GLN A 84 -15.94 -7.35 3.55
C GLN A 84 -17.13 -7.42 2.59
N THR A 85 -16.87 -7.20 1.30
CA THR A 85 -17.85 -7.40 0.22
C THR A 85 -17.54 -8.71 -0.50
N ALA A 86 -18.49 -9.24 -1.28
CA ALA A 86 -18.28 -10.44 -2.09
C ALA A 86 -17.04 -10.34 -3.01
N ASN A 87 -16.68 -9.13 -3.44
CA ASN A 87 -15.50 -8.88 -4.27
C ASN A 87 -14.16 -9.06 -3.51
N PHE A 88 -14.16 -8.91 -2.18
CA PHE A 88 -12.96 -9.14 -1.36
C PHE A 88 -12.73 -10.63 -1.06
N THR A 89 -13.83 -11.39 -0.92
CA THR A 89 -13.79 -12.83 -0.66
C THR A 89 -13.57 -13.67 -1.91
N ASN A 90 -13.89 -13.13 -3.09
CA ASN A 90 -13.74 -13.83 -4.37
C ASN A 90 -12.38 -13.60 -5.03
N TYR A 91 -11.96 -14.56 -5.85
CA TYR A 91 -10.81 -14.42 -6.75
C TYR A 91 -11.15 -13.37 -7.81
N THR A 92 -10.70 -12.14 -7.59
CA THR A 92 -10.74 -11.09 -8.62
C THR A 92 -9.41 -11.11 -9.36
N PRO A 93 -9.38 -11.45 -10.67
CA PRO A 93 -8.12 -11.58 -11.42
C PRO A 93 -7.23 -10.34 -11.39
N ASN A 94 -7.81 -9.17 -11.13
CA ASN A 94 -7.13 -7.87 -11.11
C ASN A 94 -7.19 -7.17 -9.74
N GLY A 95 -7.55 -7.88 -8.67
CA GLY A 95 -7.75 -7.32 -7.33
C GLY A 95 -6.76 -7.85 -6.30
N PHE A 96 -6.62 -7.10 -5.20
CA PHE A 96 -5.90 -7.54 -4.01
C PHE A 96 -6.90 -7.94 -2.92
N GLY A 97 -7.36 -9.18 -2.99
CA GLY A 97 -8.35 -9.76 -2.07
C GLY A 97 -7.73 -10.67 -1.01
N LEU A 98 -8.56 -11.46 -0.33
CA LEU A 98 -8.11 -12.37 0.73
C LEU A 98 -7.10 -13.42 0.26
N VAL A 99 -7.19 -13.87 -1.00
CA VAL A 99 -6.24 -14.81 -1.59
C VAL A 99 -4.85 -14.18 -1.69
N GLN A 100 -4.76 -12.95 -2.21
CA GLN A 100 -3.50 -12.22 -2.33
C GLN A 100 -2.90 -11.89 -0.96
N GLN A 101 -3.74 -11.57 0.03
CA GLN A 101 -3.32 -11.38 1.42
C GLN A 101 -2.69 -12.66 2.01
N LYS A 102 -3.24 -13.85 1.73
CA LYS A 102 -2.65 -15.13 2.14
C LYS A 102 -1.32 -15.41 1.45
N ILE A 103 -1.22 -15.17 0.14
CA ILE A 103 0.03 -15.32 -0.62
C ILE A 103 1.10 -14.39 -0.06
N LEU A 104 0.75 -13.15 0.26
CA LEU A 104 1.67 -12.20 0.87
C LEU A 104 2.17 -12.67 2.24
N ARG A 105 1.28 -13.18 3.09
CA ARG A 105 1.67 -13.79 4.38
C ARG A 105 2.66 -14.94 4.18
N ASP A 106 2.39 -15.85 3.26
CA ASP A 106 3.25 -17.01 3.03
C ASP A 106 4.61 -16.58 2.46
N THR A 107 4.61 -15.55 1.61
CA THR A 107 5.81 -14.90 1.09
C THR A 107 6.65 -14.27 2.20
N ALA A 108 6.01 -13.57 3.15
CA ALA A 108 6.69 -12.98 4.30
C ALA A 108 7.37 -14.05 5.18
N LEU A 109 6.69 -15.17 5.44
CA LEU A 109 7.30 -16.30 6.18
C LEU A 109 8.47 -16.92 5.41
N GLN A 110 8.36 -17.05 4.07
CA GLN A 110 9.44 -17.58 3.24
C GLN A 110 10.67 -16.65 3.22
N LEU A 111 10.46 -15.34 3.27
CA LEU A 111 11.56 -14.37 3.37
C LEU A 111 12.21 -14.44 4.77
N ALA A 112 11.40 -14.46 5.83
CA ALA A 112 11.89 -14.58 7.20
C ALA A 112 12.74 -15.85 7.40
N SER A 113 12.31 -16.99 6.85
CA SER A 113 13.08 -18.24 6.93
C SER A 113 14.42 -18.21 6.19
N LYS A 114 14.64 -17.21 5.31
CA LYS A 114 15.93 -16.93 4.65
C LYS A 114 16.77 -15.87 5.40
N GLY A 115 16.35 -15.46 6.59
CA GLY A 115 17.02 -14.43 7.39
C GLY A 115 16.79 -13.00 6.87
N VAL A 116 15.74 -12.77 6.09
CA VAL A 116 15.30 -11.42 5.69
C VAL A 116 14.41 -10.85 6.79
N ASN A 117 14.68 -9.61 7.22
CA ASN A 117 13.79 -8.91 8.15
C ASN A 117 12.57 -8.40 7.38
N VAL A 118 11.38 -8.92 7.71
CA VAL A 118 10.14 -8.51 7.04
C VAL A 118 9.30 -7.63 7.96
N MET A 119 8.79 -6.54 7.42
CA MET A 119 7.76 -5.70 8.02
C MET A 119 6.58 -5.56 7.05
N LEU A 120 5.36 -5.59 7.56
CA LEU A 120 4.19 -5.24 6.77
C LEU A 120 3.19 -4.39 7.56
N SER A 121 2.41 -3.59 6.84
CA SER A 121 1.31 -2.77 7.38
C SER A 121 -0.05 -3.31 6.91
N ASN A 122 -1.07 -3.23 7.77
CA ASN A 122 -2.45 -3.53 7.37
C ASN A 122 -3.46 -2.86 8.33
N ALA A 123 -4.76 -3.01 8.04
CA ALA A 123 -5.82 -2.60 8.96
C ALA A 123 -5.84 -3.47 10.22
N ASP A 124 -6.08 -2.86 11.38
CA ASP A 124 -6.27 -3.55 12.66
C ASP A 124 -7.68 -4.16 12.72
N LEU A 125 -7.78 -5.40 12.25
CA LEU A 125 -9.02 -6.16 12.15
C LEU A 125 -8.80 -7.58 12.69
N PRO A 126 -9.84 -8.23 13.25
CA PRO A 126 -9.75 -9.63 13.68
C PRO A 126 -9.28 -10.58 12.57
N LEU A 127 -9.63 -10.29 11.30
CA LEU A 127 -9.16 -11.06 10.16
C LEU A 127 -7.64 -10.91 9.94
N THR A 128 -7.10 -9.71 10.14
CA THR A 128 -5.65 -9.47 10.06
C THR A 128 -4.93 -10.26 11.15
N ALA A 129 -5.39 -10.18 12.40
CA ALA A 129 -4.84 -10.95 13.51
C ALA A 129 -4.88 -12.47 13.25
N LYS A 130 -5.99 -12.97 12.68
CA LYS A 130 -6.13 -14.38 12.28
C LYS A 130 -5.20 -14.76 11.14
N LEU A 131 -5.01 -13.88 10.16
CA LEU A 131 -4.16 -14.15 9.00
C LEU A 131 -2.70 -14.28 9.43
N TYR A 132 -2.24 -13.41 10.32
CA TYR A 132 -0.86 -13.34 10.81
C TYR A 132 -0.69 -13.94 12.21
N SER A 133 -1.43 -15.00 12.53
CA SER A 133 -1.36 -15.69 13.84
C SER A 133 -0.16 -16.63 14.01
N ASN A 134 0.66 -16.80 12.98
CA ASN A 134 1.88 -17.61 13.08
C ASN A 134 2.83 -16.97 14.11
N PRO A 135 3.44 -17.74 15.03
CA PRO A 135 4.30 -17.21 16.10
C PRO A 135 5.55 -16.47 15.60
N GLU A 136 5.95 -16.67 14.35
CA GLU A 136 7.00 -15.90 13.70
C GLU A 136 6.63 -14.40 13.59
N PHE A 137 5.34 -14.09 13.53
CA PHE A 137 4.86 -12.72 13.42
C PHE A 137 4.66 -12.07 14.79
N LYS A 138 5.16 -10.85 14.93
CA LYS A 138 4.86 -9.94 16.04
C LYS A 138 3.95 -8.83 15.53
N ILE A 139 2.77 -8.70 16.12
CA ILE A 139 1.76 -7.71 15.73
C ILE A 139 1.82 -6.50 16.68
N HIS A 140 2.05 -5.33 16.12
CA HIS A 140 2.12 -4.05 16.82
C HIS A 140 0.92 -3.19 16.44
N HIS A 141 0.09 -2.82 17.42
CA HIS A 141 -1.11 -2.02 17.18
C HIS A 141 -0.79 -0.51 17.18
N VAL A 142 -1.23 0.20 16.15
CA VAL A 142 -1.00 1.63 15.94
C VAL A 142 -2.34 2.34 15.78
N GLN A 143 -2.54 3.45 16.50
CA GLN A 143 -3.73 4.29 16.31
C GLN A 143 -3.49 5.33 15.21
N ALA A 144 -4.00 5.08 14.01
CA ALA A 144 -3.99 6.05 12.92
C ALA A 144 -5.17 7.02 13.05
N LYS A 145 -4.90 8.31 13.21
CA LYS A 145 -5.92 9.37 13.12
C LYS A 145 -6.23 9.62 11.63
N ARG A 146 -7.27 9.00 11.07
CA ARG A 146 -7.75 9.37 9.72
C ARG A 146 -8.56 10.67 9.80
N SER A 147 -7.99 11.76 9.30
CA SER A 147 -8.62 13.10 9.23
C SER A 147 -9.66 13.26 8.10
N ILE A 148 -10.15 12.17 7.50
CA ILE A 148 -11.02 12.22 6.32
C ILE A 148 -12.34 11.49 6.61
N ASN A 149 -13.16 12.08 7.48
CA ASN A 149 -14.58 11.78 7.53
C ASN A 149 -15.34 13.08 7.82
N SER A 150 -16.24 13.48 6.92
CA SER A 150 -17.04 14.71 7.02
C SER A 150 -18.10 14.64 8.12
N ASN A 151 -18.31 13.48 8.75
CA ASN A 151 -19.26 13.29 9.83
C ASN A 151 -18.56 12.97 11.17
N GLY A 152 -18.65 13.89 12.13
CA GLY A 152 -17.97 13.81 13.43
C GLY A 152 -18.38 12.63 14.31
N THR A 153 -19.58 12.07 14.11
CA THR A 153 -20.12 10.95 14.91
C THR A 153 -19.75 9.57 14.39
N LYS A 154 -19.18 9.47 13.17
CA LYS A 154 -18.68 8.21 12.56
C LYS A 154 -17.15 8.09 12.61
N ARG A 155 -16.47 8.86 13.46
CA ARG A 155 -15.03 8.70 13.73
C ARG A 155 -14.79 7.43 14.55
N GLY A 156 -14.97 6.27 13.94
CA GLY A 156 -14.38 5.04 14.45
C GLY A 156 -12.86 5.16 14.33
N LYS A 157 -12.13 4.86 15.41
CA LYS A 157 -10.68 4.70 15.32
C LYS A 157 -10.42 3.51 14.38
N VAL A 158 -9.97 3.79 13.16
CA VAL A 158 -9.44 2.73 12.30
C VAL A 158 -8.03 2.48 12.80
N GLY A 159 -7.85 1.40 13.55
CA GLY A 159 -6.51 0.96 13.93
C GLY A 159 -5.76 0.47 12.69
N GLU A 160 -4.45 0.62 12.71
CA GLU A 160 -3.53 0.00 11.77
C GLU A 160 -2.60 -0.90 12.57
N VAL A 161 -2.13 -1.98 11.97
CA VAL A 161 -1.12 -2.86 12.57
C VAL A 161 0.15 -2.83 11.75
N ILE A 162 1.27 -2.84 12.44
CA ILE A 162 2.58 -3.17 11.88
C ILE A 162 2.90 -4.59 12.32
N ILE A 163 3.34 -5.43 11.40
CA ILE A 163 3.62 -6.84 11.68
C ILE A 163 5.06 -7.11 11.26
N THR A 164 5.87 -7.66 12.16
CA THR A 164 7.29 -7.93 11.94
C THR A 164 7.63 -9.40 12.15
N THR A 165 8.73 -9.87 11.55
CA THR A 165 9.27 -11.23 11.75
C THR A 165 10.57 -11.25 12.57
N TYR A 166 10.82 -10.20 13.36
CA TYR A 166 12.03 -10.00 14.15
C TYR A 166 11.72 -9.32 15.47
#